data_AF-A0A359ILJ8-F1
#
_entry.id   AF-A0A359ILJ8-F1
#
_cell.length_a   1.000
_cell.length_b   1.000
_cell.length_c   1.000
_cell.angle_alpha   90.00
_cell.angle_beta   90.00
_cell.angle_gamma   90.00
#
_symmetry.space_group_name_H-M   'P 1'
#
loop_
_entity.id
_entity.type
_entity.pdbx_description
1 polymer ?
#
loop_
_entity_poly.entity_id
_entity_poly.type
_entity_poly.pdbx_seq_one_letter_code
_entity_poly.pdbx_strand_id
1 'polypeptide(L)'
;MSLTMQEYFNQTVQKVLTSIKCTLNISITIMDHETLKDKAKHALGICWETEKGYYITIDEFFVEECYKYFELDTFSTWVLGSGWTLEHVICHELAHTQIWRHGKKHTELTNRLLSKVKLPEKYYEYLHKKYREIS
;
A
#
# COMPACT_ATOMS: atom_id res chain seq x y z
N MET A 1 -9.00 11.61 -19.54
CA MET A 1 -7.89 10.63 -19.65
C MET A 1 -7.83 9.92 -18.32
N SER A 2 -7.81 8.58 -18.33
CA SER A 2 -7.45 7.81 -17.14
C SER A 2 -5.97 8.03 -16.83
N LEU A 3 -5.60 8.03 -15.55
CA LEU A 3 -4.20 8.07 -15.15
C LEU A 3 -3.48 6.83 -15.71
N THR A 4 -2.19 6.91 -15.99
CA THR A 4 -1.35 5.71 -16.15
C THR A 4 -1.14 5.04 -14.80
N MET A 5 -0.75 3.75 -14.79
CA MET A 5 -0.42 3.03 -13.55
C MET A 5 0.66 3.76 -12.73
N GLN A 6 1.68 4.30 -13.40
CA GLN A 6 2.75 5.06 -12.74
C GLN A 6 2.24 6.36 -12.13
N GLU A 7 1.33 7.07 -12.81
CA GLU A 7 0.71 8.29 -12.26
C GLU A 7 -0.18 7.97 -11.07
N TYR A 8 -1.01 6.93 -11.15
CA TYR A 8 -1.80 6.42 -10.02
C TYR A 8 -0.92 6.09 -8.81
N PHE A 9 0.18 5.37 -9.03
CA PHE A 9 1.14 5.04 -7.98
C PHE A 9 1.76 6.30 -7.36
N ASN A 10 2.31 7.20 -8.19
CA ASN A 10 2.97 8.42 -7.73
C ASN A 10 2.01 9.33 -6.95
N GLN A 11 0.77 9.49 -7.44
CA GLN A 11 -0.24 10.26 -6.73
C GLN A 11 -0.62 9.61 -5.40
N THR A 12 -0.71 8.28 -5.34
CA THR A 12 -0.99 7.56 -4.10
C THR A 12 0.14 7.72 -3.09
N VAL A 13 1.39 7.58 -3.52
CA VAL A 13 2.58 7.82 -2.68
C VAL A 13 2.58 9.25 -2.15
N GLN A 14 2.41 10.26 -3.01
CA GLN A 14 2.36 11.65 -2.58
C GLN A 14 1.21 11.93 -1.62
N LYS A 15 0.03 11.38 -1.89
CA LYS A 15 -1.14 11.47 -1.01
C LYS A 15 -0.81 10.92 0.37
N VAL A 16 -0.25 9.72 0.47
CA VAL A 16 0.12 9.10 1.75
C VAL A 16 1.13 9.97 2.49
N LEU A 17 2.27 10.29 1.86
CA LEU A 17 3.35 11.05 2.48
C LEU A 17 2.90 12.43 2.97
N THR A 18 2.09 13.12 2.18
CA THR A 18 1.52 14.43 2.55
C THR A 18 0.55 14.32 3.71
N SER A 19 -0.36 13.33 3.66
CA SER A 19 -1.39 13.12 4.70
C SER A 19 -0.77 12.82 6.07
N ILE A 20 0.32 12.06 6.10
CA ILE A 20 1.03 11.75 7.35
C ILE A 20 2.06 12.80 7.76
N LYS A 21 2.30 13.83 6.92
CA LYS A 21 3.34 14.84 7.07
C LYS A 21 4.73 14.21 7.23
N CYS A 22 5.06 13.28 6.34
CA CYS A 22 6.33 12.57 6.39
C CYS A 22 7.51 13.52 6.18
N THR A 23 8.46 13.53 7.10
CA THR A 23 9.71 14.31 7.00
C THR A 23 10.95 13.42 6.80
N LEU A 24 10.75 12.11 6.68
CA LEU A 24 11.84 11.16 6.46
C LEU A 24 12.32 11.24 5.01
N ASN A 25 13.63 11.09 4.81
CA ASN A 25 14.17 10.85 3.49
C ASN A 25 13.82 9.42 3.07
N ILE A 26 12.74 9.28 2.29
CA ILE A 26 12.23 8.00 1.85
C ILE A 26 11.96 8.00 0.35
N SER A 27 12.45 6.98 -0.33
CA SER A 27 12.11 6.71 -1.74
C SER A 27 11.15 5.52 -1.79
N ILE A 28 10.06 5.64 -2.54
CA ILE A 28 9.05 4.60 -2.70
C ILE A 28 8.86 4.34 -4.19
N THR A 29 9.09 3.11 -4.63
CA THR A 29 9.07 2.72 -6.06
C THR A 29 8.32 1.43 -6.29
N ILE A 30 7.97 1.19 -7.55
CA ILE A 30 7.45 -0.08 -8.02
C ILE A 30 8.64 -1.00 -8.34
N MET A 31 8.54 -2.29 -7.99
CA MET A 31 9.53 -3.29 -8.36
C MET A 31 8.85 -4.64 -8.60
N ASP A 32 9.32 -5.38 -9.61
CA ASP A 32 8.95 -6.79 -9.78
C ASP A 32 9.58 -7.63 -8.67
N HIS A 33 8.79 -8.03 -7.68
CA HIS A 33 9.28 -8.82 -6.55
C HIS A 33 9.55 -10.29 -6.92
N GLU A 34 9.04 -10.81 -8.05
CA GLU A 34 9.35 -12.19 -8.50
C GLU A 34 10.85 -12.37 -8.80
N THR A 35 11.57 -11.27 -9.04
CA THR A 35 13.03 -11.26 -9.20
C THR A 35 13.80 -11.46 -7.88
N LEU A 36 13.13 -11.34 -6.72
CA LEU A 36 13.74 -11.51 -5.41
C LEU A 36 13.79 -12.98 -4.97
N LYS A 37 14.61 -13.26 -3.95
CA LYS A 37 14.77 -14.60 -3.39
C LYS A 37 13.82 -14.86 -2.21
N ASP A 38 13.54 -16.13 -1.99
CA ASP A 38 12.84 -16.65 -0.80
C ASP A 38 11.47 -15.99 -0.55
N LYS A 39 11.22 -15.57 0.69
CA LYS A 39 9.94 -14.99 1.11
C LYS A 39 9.71 -13.58 0.57
N ALA A 40 10.79 -12.89 0.17
CA ALA A 40 10.69 -11.51 -0.32
C ALA A 40 9.89 -11.42 -1.63
N LYS A 41 9.93 -12.48 -2.45
CA LYS A 41 9.18 -12.55 -3.71
C LYS A 41 7.66 -12.55 -3.54
N HIS A 42 7.17 -12.89 -2.35
CA HIS A 42 5.75 -12.96 -2.04
C HIS A 42 5.27 -11.76 -1.21
N ALA A 43 6.13 -10.80 -0.93
CA ALA A 43 5.78 -9.62 -0.16
C ALA A 43 5.10 -8.59 -1.06
N LEU A 44 3.99 -7.98 -0.61
CA LEU A 44 3.34 -6.88 -1.34
C LEU A 44 4.16 -5.59 -1.30
N GLY A 45 4.93 -5.41 -0.23
CA GLY A 45 5.83 -4.29 -0.02
C GLY A 45 7.05 -4.74 0.78
N ILE A 46 8.15 -4.02 0.63
CA ILE A 46 9.38 -4.24 1.41
C ILE A 46 9.99 -2.89 1.76
N CYS A 47 10.21 -2.67 3.05
CA CYS A 47 11.02 -1.57 3.56
C CYS A 47 12.49 -1.99 3.75
N TRP A 48 13.39 -1.22 3.16
CA TRP A 48 14.84 -1.36 3.24
C TRP A 48 15.42 -0.17 4.00
N GLU A 49 16.30 -0.43 4.96
CA GLU A 49 17.12 0.60 5.59
C GLU A 49 18.42 0.78 4.81
N THR A 50 18.78 2.03 4.53
CA THR A 50 19.98 2.41 3.78
C THR A 50 20.76 3.46 4.56
N GLU A 51 22.02 3.69 4.21
CA GLU A 51 22.83 4.76 4.83
C GLU A 51 22.20 6.16 4.68
N LYS A 52 21.38 6.36 3.64
CA LYS A 52 20.77 7.66 3.31
C LYS A 52 19.35 7.83 3.83
N GLY A 53 18.78 6.82 4.47
CA GLY A 53 17.37 6.80 4.90
C GLY A 53 16.70 5.49 4.52
N TYR A 54 15.43 5.54 4.15
CA TYR A 54 14.65 4.35 3.84
C TYR A 54 14.33 4.25 2.34
N TYR A 55 14.26 3.03 1.84
CA TYR A 55 13.79 2.72 0.51
C TYR A 55 12.67 1.71 0.63
N ILE A 56 11.51 1.97 0.02
CA ILE A 56 10.37 1.05 0.00
C ILE A 56 10.13 0.62 -1.44
N THR A 57 9.97 -0.67 -1.65
CA THR A 57 9.49 -1.22 -2.92
C THR A 57 8.08 -1.78 -2.72
N ILE A 58 7.19 -1.53 -3.67
CA ILE A 58 5.87 -2.15 -3.74
C ILE A 58 5.85 -3.06 -4.97
N ASP A 59 5.31 -4.26 -4.81
CA ASP A 59 5.23 -5.26 -5.88
C ASP A 59 4.43 -4.74 -7.10
N GLU A 60 4.99 -4.93 -8.29
CA GLU A 60 4.39 -4.46 -9.55
C GLU A 60 3.02 -5.08 -9.81
N PHE A 61 2.88 -6.39 -9.64
CA PHE A 61 1.61 -7.08 -9.87
C PHE A 61 0.53 -6.56 -8.92
N PHE A 62 0.85 -6.36 -7.64
CA PHE A 62 -0.07 -5.76 -6.69
C PHE A 62 -0.50 -4.33 -7.07
N VAL A 63 0.44 -3.50 -7.55
CA VAL A 63 0.11 -2.13 -8.01
C VAL A 63 -0.82 -2.17 -9.22
N GLU A 64 -0.57 -3.06 -10.17
CA GLU A 64 -1.42 -3.25 -11.35
C GLU A 64 -2.84 -3.64 -10.95
N GLU A 65 -3.00 -4.59 -10.03
CA GLU A 65 -4.32 -5.02 -9.54
C GLU A 65 -5.06 -3.91 -8.79
N CYS A 66 -4.35 -3.12 -7.98
CA CYS A 66 -4.94 -1.94 -7.34
C CYS A 66 -5.39 -0.89 -8.37
N TYR A 67 -4.55 -0.59 -9.36
CA TYR A 67 -4.85 0.38 -10.42
C TYR A 67 -6.07 -0.06 -11.25
N LYS A 68 -6.09 -1.32 -11.69
CA LYS A 68 -7.24 -1.95 -12.37
C LYS A 68 -8.52 -1.80 -11.56
N TYR A 69 -8.48 -2.10 -10.26
CA TYR A 69 -9.68 -2.12 -9.44
C TYR A 69 -10.16 -0.72 -9.05
N PHE A 70 -9.27 0.16 -8.57
CA PHE A 70 -9.66 1.44 -7.96
C PHE A 70 -9.70 2.61 -8.96
N GLU A 71 -8.90 2.59 -10.01
CA GLU A 71 -8.83 3.68 -11.00
C GLU A 71 -9.59 3.34 -12.28
N LEU A 72 -9.43 2.12 -12.82
CA LEU A 72 -10.12 1.69 -14.03
C LEU A 72 -11.50 1.08 -13.78
N ASP A 73 -11.91 0.99 -12.52
CA ASP A 73 -13.17 0.38 -12.07
C ASP A 73 -13.38 -1.07 -12.55
N THR A 74 -12.31 -1.79 -12.86
CA THR A 74 -12.39 -3.18 -13.33
C THR A 74 -12.47 -4.18 -12.17
N PHE A 75 -12.83 -5.42 -12.48
CA PHE A 75 -12.88 -6.50 -11.49
C PHE A 75 -11.47 -7.04 -11.19
N SER A 76 -11.10 -7.13 -9.91
CA SER A 76 -9.89 -7.80 -9.44
C SER A 76 -10.25 -8.70 -8.26
N THR A 77 -10.08 -10.01 -8.42
CA THR A 77 -10.26 -10.98 -7.33
C THR A 77 -9.20 -10.80 -6.24
N TRP A 78 -8.02 -10.30 -6.59
CA TRP A 78 -6.90 -10.13 -5.68
C TRP A 78 -7.15 -9.01 -4.67
N VAL A 79 -7.59 -7.85 -5.13
CA VAL A 79 -7.95 -6.73 -4.25
C VAL A 79 -9.15 -7.10 -3.38
N LEU A 80 -10.15 -7.77 -3.95
CA LEU A 80 -11.33 -8.24 -3.23
C LEU A 80 -11.01 -9.31 -2.17
N GLY A 81 -10.03 -10.18 -2.44
CA GLY A 81 -9.61 -11.26 -1.55
C GLY A 81 -8.71 -10.78 -0.42
N SER A 82 -7.74 -9.90 -0.72
CA SER A 82 -6.82 -9.37 0.29
C SER A 82 -7.51 -8.32 1.18
N GLY A 83 -8.32 -7.44 0.61
CA GLY A 83 -8.86 -6.26 1.31
C GLY A 83 -7.82 -5.19 1.61
N TRP A 84 -6.63 -5.26 1.00
CA TRP A 84 -5.57 -4.28 1.13
C TRP A 84 -5.62 -3.30 -0.05
N THR A 85 -5.48 -2.01 0.26
CA THR A 85 -5.29 -0.98 -0.76
C THR A 85 -3.80 -0.62 -0.87
N LEU A 86 -3.42 0.10 -1.92
CA LEU A 86 -2.06 0.60 -2.08
C LEU A 86 -1.64 1.51 -0.90
N GLU A 87 -2.56 2.34 -0.40
CA GLU A 87 -2.33 3.16 0.80
C GLU A 87 -2.06 2.31 2.05
N HIS A 88 -2.77 1.19 2.21
CA HIS A 88 -2.53 0.27 3.33
C HIS A 88 -1.12 -0.30 3.31
N VAL A 89 -0.68 -0.82 2.14
CA VAL A 89 0.67 -1.40 2.03
C VAL A 89 1.73 -0.32 2.24
N ILE A 90 1.57 0.88 1.66
CA ILE A 90 2.53 1.98 1.89
C ILE A 90 2.59 2.35 3.38
N CYS A 91 1.45 2.49 4.07
CA CYS A 91 1.43 2.76 5.51
C CYS A 91 2.02 1.62 6.35
N HIS A 92 1.85 0.36 5.93
CA HIS A 92 2.46 -0.81 6.55
C HIS A 92 3.98 -0.76 6.45
N GLU A 93 4.52 -0.47 5.27
CA GLU A 93 5.97 -0.36 5.06
C GLU A 93 6.57 0.87 5.75
N LEU A 94 5.84 2.00 5.77
CA LEU A 94 6.25 3.18 6.53
C LEU A 94 6.33 2.91 8.04
N ALA A 95 5.49 2.02 8.58
CA ALA A 95 5.56 1.66 9.99
C ALA A 95 6.89 0.95 10.35
N HIS A 96 7.53 0.27 9.39
CA HIS A 96 8.84 -0.35 9.59
C HIS A 96 9.98 0.66 9.85
N THR A 97 9.81 1.93 9.47
CA THR A 97 10.78 3.00 9.79
C THR A 97 10.88 3.30 11.29
N GLN A 98 9.91 2.84 12.09
CA GLN A 98 9.91 3.01 13.55
C GLN A 98 9.83 1.68 14.31
N ILE A 99 9.08 0.71 13.76
CA ILE A 99 8.84 -0.60 14.40
C ILE A 99 9.16 -1.70 13.39
N TRP A 100 10.37 -2.25 13.47
CA TRP A 100 10.83 -3.26 12.51
C TRP A 100 10.07 -4.59 12.58
N ARG A 101 9.74 -5.07 13.78
CA ARG A 101 9.08 -6.37 13.97
C ARG A 101 7.56 -6.24 13.87
N HIS A 102 6.94 -7.11 13.07
CA HIS A 102 5.49 -7.27 13.08
C HIS A 102 5.00 -7.64 14.49
N GLY A 103 3.89 -7.04 14.89
CA GLY A 103 3.30 -7.22 16.21
C GLY A 103 2.35 -6.07 16.53
N LYS A 104 1.73 -6.11 17.72
CA LYS A 104 0.69 -5.15 18.12
C LYS A 104 1.07 -3.68 17.89
N LYS A 105 2.30 -3.28 18.26
CA LYS A 105 2.78 -1.90 18.08
C LYS A 105 2.94 -1.50 16.61
N HIS A 106 3.39 -2.43 15.76
CA HIS A 106 3.52 -2.20 14.32
C HIS A 106 2.13 -2.01 13.72
N THR A 107 1.18 -2.92 14.03
CA THR A 107 -0.22 -2.81 13.57
C THR A 107 -0.90 -1.53 14.05
N GLU A 108 -0.71 -1.13 15.32
CA GLU A 108 -1.23 0.13 15.85
C GLU A 108 -0.66 1.34 15.10
N LEU A 109 0.65 1.32 14.80
CA LEU A 109 1.28 2.37 14.02
C LEU A 109 0.74 2.43 12.59
N THR A 110 0.63 1.29 11.91
CA THR A 110 0.04 1.18 10.56
C THR A 110 -1.37 1.77 10.54
N ASN A 111 -2.24 1.36 11.46
CA ASN A 111 -3.61 1.86 11.55
C ASN A 111 -3.66 3.36 11.84
N ARG A 112 -2.76 3.87 12.70
CA ARG A 112 -2.65 5.30 13.01
C ARG A 112 -2.17 6.13 11.82
N LEU A 113 -1.28 5.59 10.99
CA LEU A 113 -0.85 6.25 9.75
C LEU A 113 -2.00 6.24 8.74
N LEU A 114 -2.62 5.09 8.56
CA LEU A 114 -3.71 4.87 7.64
C LEU A 114 -4.93 5.75 7.95
N SER A 115 -5.26 5.96 9.23
CA SER A 115 -6.40 6.80 9.64
C SER A 115 -6.26 8.27 9.22
N LYS A 116 -5.06 8.70 8.78
CA LYS A 116 -4.80 10.04 8.26
C LYS A 116 -4.96 10.11 6.74
N VAL A 117 -5.00 8.97 6.07
CA VAL A 117 -5.02 8.87 4.60
C VAL A 117 -6.44 8.61 4.13
N LYS A 118 -6.90 9.38 3.15
CA LYS A 118 -8.17 9.08 2.46
C LYS A 118 -7.98 7.88 1.53
N LEU A 119 -8.73 6.81 1.80
CA LEU A 119 -8.77 5.61 0.97
C LEU A 119 -9.65 5.81 -0.28
N PRO A 120 -9.51 4.97 -1.32
CA PRO A 120 -10.36 5.04 -2.51
C PRO A 120 -11.84 4.84 -2.14
N GLU A 121 -12.75 5.58 -2.79
CA GLU A 121 -14.19 5.53 -2.46
C GLU A 121 -14.75 4.10 -2.59
N LYS A 122 -14.37 3.41 -3.67
CA LYS A 122 -14.73 2.02 -3.96
C LYS A 122 -14.29 1.04 -2.85
N TYR A 123 -13.29 1.40 -2.04
CA TYR A 123 -12.91 0.59 -0.88
C TYR A 123 -13.98 0.63 0.22
N TYR A 124 -14.58 1.79 0.48
CA TYR A 124 -15.67 1.90 1.45
C TYR A 124 -16.91 1.13 0.97
N GLU A 125 -17.19 1.16 -0.33
CA GLU A 125 -18.26 0.34 -0.93
C GLU A 125 -18.01 -1.16 -0.76
N TYR A 126 -16.76 -1.60 -0.98
CA TYR A 126 -16.34 -2.99 -0.74
C TYR A 126 -16.59 -3.40 0.72
N LEU A 127 -16.18 -2.57 1.69
CA LEU A 127 -16.43 -2.83 3.11
C LEU A 127 -17.92 -2.92 3.40
N HIS A 128 -18.72 -1.96 2.91
CA HIS A 128 -20.17 -1.95 3.11
C HIS A 128 -20.86 -3.22 2.60
N LYS A 129 -20.45 -3.75 1.44
CA LYS A 129 -20.98 -5.02 0.90
C LYS A 129 -20.59 -6.20 1.79
N LYS A 130 -19.30 -6.31 2.12
CA LYS A 130 -18.77 -7.38 2.96
C LYS A 130 -19.43 -7.47 4.33
N TYR A 131 -19.71 -6.33 4.97
CA TYR A 131 -20.38 -6.31 6.28
C TYR A 131 -21.87 -6.67 6.21
N ARG A 132 -22.56 -6.45 5.09
CA ARG A 132 -23.96 -6.88 4.91
C ARG A 132 -24.11 -8.37 4.66
N GLU A 133 -23.10 -9.02 4.11
CA GLU A 133 -23.13 -10.48 3.85
C GLU A 133 -22.90 -11.31 5.13
N ILE A 134 -22.46 -10.69 6.22
CA ILE A 134 -22.15 -11.34 7.50
C ILE A 134 -23.20 -11.00 8.59
N SER A 135 -24.13 -10.09 8.31
CA SER A 135 -25.22 -9.64 9.19
C SER A 135 -26.56 -10.27 8.82
#